data_AF-A0A510HDJ8-F1
#
_entry.id   AF-A0A510HDJ8-F1
#
_cell.length_a   1.000
_cell.length_b   1.000
_cell.length_c   1.000
_cell.angle_alpha   90.00
_cell.angle_beta   90.00
_cell.angle_gamma   90.00
#
_symmetry.space_group_name_H-M   'P 1'
#
loop_
_entity.id
_entity.type
_entity.pdbx_description
1 polymer ?
#
loop_
_entity_poly.entity_id
_entity_poly.type
_entity_poly.pdbx_seq_one_letter_code
_entity_poly.pdbx_strand_id
1 'polypeptide(L)'
;MVIKSKTTFSFNGYRFKFVKTYDLAGKPKTLTIKRDNLGDYFLCLVCETEDNLKPAGGNSVGLDFGLKTFLTCSNGTQIPSPLFFSKFLPLIRACSRSLSKKKRGSHNRLKARLKLARLHRKVQNLRKDFFYKIANSLAKQYATIFIEDLNLKGMVKLWGRKINDLAFGEFVAILERKTQVVKIDRFYPSSKTCSNCGALKEDLSLKDRFFHCPSCGFSLDRDLNASINIHRVGASTLGGEAVRPA
;
A
#
# COMPACT_ATOMS: atom_id res chain seq x y z
N MET A 1 -20.85 -3.06 -31.12
CA MET A 1 -20.50 -1.70 -30.63
C MET A 1 -19.29 -1.20 -31.39
N VAL A 2 -19.36 -0.02 -32.01
CA VAL A 2 -18.25 0.57 -32.78
C VAL A 2 -17.68 1.74 -32.00
N ILE A 3 -16.38 1.71 -31.69
CA ILE A 3 -15.67 2.87 -31.16
C ILE A 3 -15.46 3.83 -32.33
N LYS A 4 -16.29 4.87 -32.40
CA LYS A 4 -16.31 5.83 -33.52
C LYS A 4 -15.24 6.92 -33.38
N SER A 5 -14.72 7.17 -32.17
CA SER A 5 -13.61 8.10 -31.91
C SER A 5 -12.88 7.76 -30.61
N LYS A 6 -11.73 8.40 -30.34
CA LYS A 6 -10.91 8.21 -29.11
C LYS A 6 -11.64 8.50 -27.78
N THR A 7 -12.86 9.08 -27.81
CA THR A 7 -13.61 9.52 -26.61
C THR A 7 -15.11 9.24 -26.66
N THR A 8 -15.63 8.54 -27.68
CA THR A 8 -17.06 8.24 -27.77
C THR A 8 -17.32 6.79 -28.15
N PHE A 9 -18.34 6.19 -27.52
CA PHE A 9 -18.87 4.87 -27.90
C PHE A 9 -20.39 4.93 -28.01
N SER A 10 -20.99 4.00 -28.77
CA SER A 10 -22.45 3.91 -28.91
C SER A 10 -22.95 2.53 -28.49
N PHE A 11 -23.92 2.47 -27.58
CA PHE A 11 -24.49 1.25 -27.04
C PHE A 11 -26.01 1.38 -26.94
N ASN A 12 -26.76 0.41 -27.47
CA ASN A 12 -28.24 0.42 -27.54
C ASN A 12 -28.83 1.74 -28.09
N GLY A 13 -28.25 2.29 -29.16
CA GLY A 13 -28.72 3.54 -29.76
C GLY A 13 -28.31 4.83 -29.03
N TYR A 14 -27.75 4.73 -27.82
CA TYR A 14 -27.24 5.87 -27.06
C TYR A 14 -25.76 6.12 -27.32
N ARG A 15 -25.39 7.40 -27.43
CA ARG A 15 -24.00 7.84 -27.57
C ARG A 15 -23.46 8.34 -26.24
N PHE A 16 -22.35 7.77 -25.81
CA PHE A 16 -21.69 8.11 -24.55
C PHE A 16 -20.34 8.76 -24.85
N LYS A 17 -20.06 9.87 -24.16
CA LYS A 17 -18.72 10.45 -24.07
C LYS A 17 -18.01 9.82 -22.88
N PHE A 18 -16.75 9.46 -23.04
CA PHE A 18 -15.93 8.96 -21.96
C PHE A 18 -14.58 9.68 -21.93
N VAL A 19 -14.00 9.74 -20.74
CA VAL A 19 -12.64 10.23 -20.53
C VAL A 19 -11.70 9.03 -20.57
N LYS A 20 -10.89 8.94 -21.63
CA LYS A 20 -9.85 7.92 -21.73
C LYS A 20 -8.80 8.22 -20.66
N THR A 21 -8.73 7.37 -19.64
CA THR A 21 -7.87 7.57 -18.46
C THR A 21 -6.47 6.98 -18.65
N TYR A 22 -6.34 5.97 -19.53
CA TYR A 22 -5.09 5.33 -19.89
C TYR A 22 -5.21 4.73 -21.30
N ASP A 23 -4.07 4.47 -21.93
CA ASP A 23 -4.03 3.71 -23.17
C ASP A 23 -4.47 2.27 -22.95
N LEU A 24 -5.20 1.73 -23.93
CA LEU A 24 -5.62 0.33 -23.91
C LEU A 24 -4.42 -0.50 -24.33
N ALA A 25 -3.96 -1.36 -23.42
CA ALA A 25 -3.01 -2.39 -23.75
C ALA A 25 -3.76 -3.55 -24.41
N GLY A 26 -3.44 -3.87 -25.65
CA GLY A 26 -4.02 -5.01 -26.37
C GLY A 26 -5.44 -4.79 -26.92
N LYS A 27 -6.07 -5.88 -27.37
CA LYS A 27 -7.36 -5.85 -28.07
C LYS A 27 -8.52 -6.02 -27.07
N PRO A 28 -9.48 -5.09 -26.98
CA PRO A 28 -10.64 -5.26 -26.11
C PRO A 28 -11.51 -6.45 -26.52
N LYS A 29 -11.83 -7.33 -25.57
CA LYS A 29 -12.74 -8.48 -25.74
C LYS A 29 -14.10 -8.23 -25.12
N THR A 30 -14.13 -7.58 -23.97
CA THR A 30 -15.36 -7.34 -23.21
C THR A 30 -15.42 -5.89 -22.75
N LEU A 31 -16.58 -5.26 -22.91
CA LEU A 31 -16.92 -4.00 -22.25
C LEU A 31 -18.03 -4.27 -21.22
N THR A 32 -17.80 -3.87 -19.99
CA THR A 32 -18.85 -3.77 -18.97
C THR A 32 -19.06 -2.32 -18.59
N ILE A 33 -20.31 -1.86 -18.63
CA ILE A 33 -20.69 -0.54 -18.11
C ILE A 33 -21.14 -0.73 -16.66
N LYS A 34 -20.44 -0.10 -15.71
CA LYS A 34 -20.80 -0.12 -14.30
C LYS A 34 -21.24 1.26 -13.86
N ARG A 35 -22.22 1.32 -12.96
CA ARG A 35 -22.62 2.55 -12.27
C ARG A 35 -22.40 2.39 -10.78
N ASP A 36 -21.80 3.38 -10.14
CA ASP A 36 -21.63 3.37 -8.69
C ASP A 36 -22.77 4.11 -7.95
N ASN A 37 -22.77 4.00 -6.62
CA ASN A 37 -23.76 4.65 -5.75
C ASN A 37 -23.61 6.19 -5.70
N LEU A 38 -22.59 6.75 -6.33
CA LEU A 38 -22.39 8.20 -6.49
C LEU A 38 -22.88 8.71 -7.84
N GLY A 39 -23.38 7.80 -8.68
CA GLY A 39 -23.95 8.08 -9.98
C GLY A 39 -22.93 8.14 -11.11
N ASP A 40 -21.66 7.81 -10.84
CA ASP A 40 -20.62 7.80 -11.86
C ASP A 40 -20.68 6.50 -12.67
N TYR A 41 -20.45 6.63 -13.98
CA TYR A 41 -20.39 5.50 -14.90
C TYR A 41 -18.93 5.17 -15.24
N PHE A 42 -18.63 3.88 -15.25
CA PHE A 42 -17.32 3.33 -15.56
C PHE A 42 -17.43 2.39 -16.75
N LEU A 43 -16.50 2.52 -17.68
CA LEU A 43 -16.28 1.56 -18.75
C LEU A 43 -15.14 0.64 -18.33
N CYS A 44 -15.47 -0.61 -18.02
CA CYS A 44 -14.49 -1.63 -17.69
C CYS A 44 -14.22 -2.44 -18.95
N LEU A 45 -13.03 -2.27 -19.52
CA LEU A 45 -12.59 -3.00 -20.70
C LEU A 45 -11.65 -4.13 -20.27
N VAL A 46 -11.97 -5.36 -20.65
CA VAL A 46 -11.04 -6.50 -20.55
C VAL A 46 -10.35 -6.63 -21.89
N CYS A 47 -9.03 -6.51 -21.90
CA CYS A 47 -8.23 -6.58 -23.10
C CYS A 47 -7.38 -7.84 -23.07
N GLU A 48 -7.27 -8.48 -24.22
CA GLU A 48 -6.31 -9.56 -24.45
C GLU A 48 -4.95 -8.94 -24.71
N THR A 49 -3.97 -9.34 -23.90
CA THR A 49 -2.58 -8.87 -23.97
C THR A 49 -1.65 -10.07 -24.05
N GLU A 50 -0.58 -9.95 -24.83
CA GLU A 50 0.53 -10.89 -24.77
C GLU A 50 1.19 -10.80 -23.38
N ASP A 51 1.45 -11.96 -22.77
CA ASP A 51 1.91 -12.06 -21.40
C ASP A 51 3.38 -11.62 -21.30
N ASN A 52 3.59 -10.32 -21.09
CA ASN A 52 4.90 -9.72 -20.93
C ASN A 52 5.23 -9.56 -19.43
N LEU A 53 5.05 -10.63 -18.65
CA LEU A 53 5.61 -10.69 -17.30
C LEU A 53 7.13 -10.72 -17.43
N LYS A 54 7.75 -9.53 -17.37
CA LYS A 54 9.19 -9.46 -17.17
C LYS A 54 9.48 -10.17 -15.84
N PRO A 55 10.37 -11.17 -15.81
CA PRO A 55 10.84 -11.71 -14.54
C PRO A 55 11.34 -10.53 -13.72
N ALA A 56 10.85 -10.40 -12.50
CA ALA A 56 11.41 -9.47 -11.55
C ALA A 56 12.92 -9.74 -11.47
N GLY A 57 13.73 -8.68 -11.33
CA GLY A 57 15.18 -8.86 -11.16
C GLY A 57 15.43 -9.85 -10.02
N GLY A 58 16.35 -10.80 -10.19
CA GLY A 58 16.62 -11.89 -9.24
C GLY A 58 17.11 -11.46 -7.85
N ASN A 59 16.97 -10.17 -7.52
CA ASN A 59 17.29 -9.58 -6.24
C ASN A 59 16.13 -9.77 -5.25
N SER A 60 16.47 -9.72 -3.96
CA SER A 60 15.50 -9.70 -2.87
C SER A 60 15.73 -8.53 -1.94
N VAL A 61 14.69 -8.13 -1.19
CA VAL A 61 14.77 -6.99 -0.26
C VAL A 61 13.94 -7.24 0.99
N GLY A 62 14.44 -6.78 2.15
CA GLY A 62 13.67 -6.76 3.40
C GLY A 62 13.03 -5.40 3.59
N LEU A 63 11.77 -5.37 4.02
CA LEU A 63 11.02 -4.14 4.24
C LEU A 63 10.54 -4.05 5.69
N ASP A 64 10.89 -2.94 6.33
CA ASP A 64 10.33 -2.53 7.62
C ASP A 64 9.22 -1.48 7.41
N PHE A 65 8.09 -1.64 8.10
CA PHE A 65 6.94 -0.75 7.99
C PHE A 65 6.86 0.21 9.18
N GLY A 66 6.80 1.52 8.90
CA GLY A 66 6.79 2.53 9.94
C GLY A 66 5.61 3.50 9.89
N LEU A 67 5.40 4.21 11.00
CA LEU A 67 4.32 5.21 11.10
C LEU A 67 4.67 6.54 10.40
N LYS A 68 5.93 6.98 10.49
CA LYS A 68 6.44 8.22 9.88
C LYS A 68 6.97 7.96 8.48
N THR A 69 7.83 6.95 8.37
CA THR A 69 8.32 6.39 7.12
C THR A 69 7.44 5.17 6.81
N PHE A 70 6.71 5.18 5.70
CA PHE A 70 5.81 4.10 5.31
C PHE A 70 6.57 2.78 5.17
N LEU A 71 7.77 2.84 4.59
CA LEU A 71 8.60 1.70 4.26
C LEU A 71 10.08 2.06 4.33
N THR A 72 10.89 1.24 4.98
CA THR A 72 12.35 1.28 4.91
C THR A 72 12.84 -0.04 4.29
N CYS A 73 13.59 0.05 3.20
CA CYS A 73 14.16 -1.08 2.50
C CYS A 73 15.56 -1.40 3.02
N SER A 74 15.96 -2.68 3.00
CA SER A 74 17.30 -3.14 3.41
C SER A 74 18.45 -2.53 2.59
N ASN A 75 18.16 -1.97 1.42
CA ASN A 75 19.12 -1.23 0.61
C ASN A 75 19.27 0.26 0.99
N GLY A 76 18.61 0.72 2.06
CA GLY A 76 18.63 2.11 2.53
C GLY A 76 17.52 3.01 1.97
N THR A 77 16.73 2.55 0.99
CA THR A 77 15.63 3.35 0.43
C THR A 77 14.53 3.56 1.45
N GLN A 78 14.07 4.79 1.63
CA GLN A 78 12.97 5.14 2.53
C GLN A 78 11.82 5.80 1.77
N ILE A 79 10.60 5.35 2.07
CA ILE A 79 9.37 5.90 1.49
C ILE A 79 8.58 6.59 2.60
N PRO A 80 8.31 7.91 2.52
CA PRO A 80 7.59 8.62 3.56
C PRO A 80 6.09 8.25 3.59
N SER A 81 5.49 8.28 4.78
CA SER A 81 4.05 8.06 4.94
C SER A 81 3.23 9.21 4.34
N PRO A 82 2.31 8.95 3.40
CA PRO A 82 1.58 10.02 2.74
C PRO A 82 0.47 10.60 3.61
N LEU A 83 -0.07 9.83 4.58
CA LEU A 83 -1.11 10.21 5.55
C LEU A 83 -2.28 10.99 4.93
N PHE A 84 -2.85 10.44 3.84
CA PHE A 84 -3.88 11.12 3.06
C PHE A 84 -5.12 11.47 3.88
N PHE A 85 -5.65 10.56 4.70
CA PHE A 85 -6.81 10.86 5.53
C PHE A 85 -6.52 12.01 6.49
N SER A 86 -5.33 12.01 7.10
CA SER A 86 -4.89 13.08 8.00
C SER A 86 -4.83 14.44 7.29
N LYS A 87 -4.29 14.49 6.06
CA LYS A 87 -4.26 15.70 5.22
C LYS A 87 -5.67 16.23 4.88
N PHE A 88 -6.62 15.34 4.59
CA PHE A 88 -7.99 15.71 4.22
C PHE A 88 -8.96 15.83 5.42
N LEU A 89 -8.49 15.56 6.64
CA LEU A 89 -9.33 15.51 7.84
C LEU A 89 -10.10 16.82 8.12
N PRO A 90 -9.54 18.03 7.95
CA PRO A 90 -10.30 19.27 8.14
C PRO A 90 -11.52 19.36 7.21
N LEU A 91 -11.34 18.99 5.93
CA LEU A 91 -12.41 18.99 4.93
C LEU A 91 -13.46 17.91 5.22
N ILE A 92 -13.02 16.72 5.65
CA ILE A 92 -13.92 15.63 6.04
C ILE A 92 -14.79 16.06 7.23
N ARG A 93 -14.20 16.68 8.26
CA ARG A 93 -14.93 17.22 9.42
C ARG A 93 -15.94 18.28 9.01
N ALA A 94 -15.55 19.22 8.15
CA ALA A 94 -16.45 20.26 7.64
C ALA A 94 -17.62 19.67 6.85
N CYS A 95 -17.37 18.72 5.95
CA CYS A 95 -18.42 18.04 5.18
C CYS A 95 -19.34 17.20 6.07
N SER A 96 -18.78 16.49 7.06
CA SER A 96 -19.54 15.70 8.03
C SER A 96 -20.46 16.58 8.88
N ARG A 97 -19.96 17.71 9.38
CA ARG A 97 -20.77 18.71 10.13
C ARG A 97 -21.84 19.34 9.26
N SER A 98 -21.55 19.61 7.99
CA SER A 98 -22.55 20.13 7.05
C SER A 98 -23.67 19.12 6.84
N LEU A 99 -23.33 17.83 6.65
CA LEU A 99 -24.29 16.75 6.48
C LEU A 99 -25.17 16.55 7.72
N SER A 100 -24.60 16.56 8.93
CA SER A 100 -25.35 16.33 10.17
C SER A 100 -26.41 17.40 10.43
N LYS A 101 -26.16 18.64 10.00
CA LYS A 101 -27.10 19.77 10.12
C LYS A 101 -28.26 19.74 9.12
N LYS A 102 -28.26 18.85 8.10
CA LYS A 102 -29.33 18.82 7.09
C LYS A 102 -30.51 17.93 7.51
N LYS A 103 -31.73 18.40 7.24
CA LYS A 103 -32.98 17.65 7.48
C LYS A 103 -32.94 16.28 6.77
N ARG A 104 -33.26 15.21 7.50
CA ARG A 104 -33.37 13.85 6.96
C ARG A 104 -34.37 13.83 5.79
N GLY A 105 -34.08 13.05 4.75
CA GLY A 105 -34.87 13.00 3.51
C GLY A 105 -34.75 14.20 2.57
N SER A 106 -34.23 15.36 3.01
CA SER A 106 -34.15 16.54 2.13
C SER A 106 -33.16 16.39 0.98
N HIS A 107 -33.46 17.04 -0.15
CA HIS A 107 -32.56 17.10 -1.31
C HIS A 107 -31.19 17.72 -0.96
N ASN A 108 -31.17 18.70 -0.05
CA ASN A 108 -29.93 19.31 0.44
C ASN A 108 -29.08 18.33 1.26
N ARG A 109 -29.71 17.43 2.03
CA ARG A 109 -28.99 16.35 2.71
C ARG A 109 -28.40 15.36 1.72
N LEU A 110 -29.14 15.01 0.67
CA LEU A 110 -28.63 14.15 -0.40
C LEU A 110 -27.37 14.74 -1.05
N LYS A 111 -27.40 16.03 -1.42
CA LYS A 111 -26.22 16.75 -1.95
C LYS A 111 -25.03 16.71 -0.98
N ALA A 112 -25.25 16.99 0.31
CA ALA A 112 -24.20 16.96 1.32
C ALA A 112 -23.60 15.55 1.51
N ARG A 113 -24.44 14.51 1.48
CA ARG A 113 -24.02 13.10 1.59
C ARG A 113 -23.12 12.71 0.42
N LEU A 114 -23.53 13.04 -0.81
CA LEU A 114 -22.74 12.78 -2.01
C LEU A 114 -21.40 13.51 -1.99
N LYS A 115 -21.38 14.78 -1.52
CA LYS A 115 -20.13 15.55 -1.36
C LYS A 115 -19.16 14.87 -0.39
N LEU A 116 -19.64 14.45 0.79
CA LEU A 116 -18.83 13.74 1.77
C LEU A 116 -18.31 12.41 1.22
N ALA A 117 -19.17 11.63 0.57
CA ALA A 117 -18.79 10.35 -0.01
C ALA A 117 -17.76 10.48 -1.14
N ARG A 118 -17.89 11.50 -2.01
CA ARG A 118 -16.88 11.83 -3.04
C ARG A 118 -15.52 12.19 -2.42
N LEU A 119 -15.52 12.92 -1.29
CA LEU A 119 -14.29 13.24 -0.58
C LEU A 119 -13.61 11.99 0.00
N HIS A 120 -14.37 11.09 0.63
CA HIS A 120 -13.82 9.80 1.08
C HIS A 120 -13.28 8.96 -0.08
N ARG A 121 -13.99 8.88 -1.20
CA ARG A 121 -13.52 8.19 -2.41
C ARG A 121 -12.24 8.81 -2.96
N LYS A 122 -12.10 10.14 -2.95
CA LYS A 122 -10.86 10.83 -3.33
C LYS A 122 -9.68 10.39 -2.47
N VAL A 123 -9.84 10.37 -1.14
CA VAL A 123 -8.80 9.90 -0.22
C VAL A 123 -8.44 8.43 -0.46
N GLN A 124 -9.44 7.57 -0.65
CA GLN A 124 -9.21 6.17 -0.99
C GLN A 124 -8.45 6.00 -2.31
N ASN A 125 -8.81 6.75 -3.35
CA ASN A 125 -8.15 6.67 -4.65
C ASN A 125 -6.70 7.16 -4.59
N LEU A 126 -6.41 8.24 -3.87
CA LEU A 126 -5.03 8.73 -3.67
C LEU A 126 -4.17 7.68 -2.96
N ARG A 127 -4.74 7.01 -1.94
CA ARG A 127 -4.06 5.93 -1.22
C ARG A 127 -3.78 4.73 -2.12
N LYS A 128 -4.78 4.27 -2.87
CA LYS A 128 -4.63 3.15 -3.81
C LYS A 128 -3.60 3.46 -4.89
N ASP A 129 -3.62 4.66 -5.46
CA ASP A 129 -2.64 5.11 -6.45
C ASP A 129 -1.21 5.05 -5.88
N PHE A 130 -1.00 5.57 -4.67
CA PHE A 130 0.27 5.47 -3.96
C PHE A 130 0.73 4.01 -3.78
N PHE A 131 -0.17 3.12 -3.32
CA PHE A 131 0.14 1.70 -3.15
C PHE A 131 0.54 1.01 -4.45
N TYR A 132 -0.23 1.17 -5.52
CA TYR A 132 0.09 0.55 -6.80
C TYR A 132 1.40 1.07 -7.38
N LYS A 133 1.69 2.37 -7.26
CA LYS A 133 2.97 2.94 -7.73
C LYS A 133 4.15 2.30 -7.01
N ILE A 134 4.09 2.19 -5.68
CA ILE A 134 5.15 1.56 -4.89
C ILE A 134 5.25 0.08 -5.19
N ALA A 135 4.14 -0.66 -5.17
CA ALA A 135 4.15 -2.10 -5.40
C ALA A 135 4.67 -2.45 -6.80
N ASN A 136 4.27 -1.69 -7.83
CA ASN A 136 4.80 -1.89 -9.18
C ASN A 136 6.30 -1.54 -9.27
N SER A 137 6.77 -0.54 -8.52
CA SER A 137 8.20 -0.19 -8.48
C SER A 137 9.02 -1.29 -7.81
N LEU A 138 8.55 -1.81 -6.67
CA LEU A 138 9.20 -2.89 -5.94
C LEU A 138 9.19 -4.20 -6.74
N ALA A 139 8.05 -4.59 -7.30
CA ALA A 139 7.92 -5.83 -8.09
C ALA A 139 8.76 -5.82 -9.38
N LYS A 140 9.11 -4.65 -9.92
CA LYS A 140 10.06 -4.54 -11.03
C LYS A 140 11.50 -4.80 -10.60
N GLN A 141 11.85 -4.44 -9.37
CA GLN A 141 13.22 -4.47 -8.86
C GLN A 141 13.56 -5.78 -8.14
N TYR A 142 12.58 -6.40 -7.49
CA TYR A 142 12.79 -7.53 -6.58
C TYR A 142 11.86 -8.69 -6.89
N ALA A 143 12.44 -9.87 -7.10
CA ALA A 143 11.74 -11.14 -7.26
C ALA A 143 11.12 -11.63 -5.96
N THR A 144 11.78 -11.35 -4.84
CA THR A 144 11.29 -11.73 -3.52
C THR A 144 11.40 -10.59 -2.53
N ILE A 145 10.33 -10.38 -1.77
CA ILE A 145 10.25 -9.34 -0.76
C ILE A 145 9.95 -9.97 0.59
N PHE A 146 10.77 -9.65 1.58
CA PHE A 146 10.59 -10.09 2.96
C PHE A 146 9.97 -8.98 3.79
N ILE A 147 8.94 -9.31 4.54
CA ILE A 147 8.26 -8.37 5.45
C ILE A 147 8.02 -9.03 6.80
N GLU A 148 7.80 -8.22 7.84
CA GLU A 148 7.26 -8.74 9.10
C GLU A 148 5.78 -9.06 9.01
N ASP A 149 5.36 -10.10 9.70
CA ASP A 149 3.95 -10.35 9.97
C ASP A 149 3.40 -9.39 11.05
N LEU A 150 2.91 -8.23 10.62
CA LEU A 150 2.39 -7.22 11.53
C LEU A 150 1.04 -7.61 12.15
N ASN A 151 0.91 -7.52 13.47
CA ASN A 151 -0.38 -7.59 14.16
C ASN A 151 -1.19 -6.28 13.97
N LEU A 152 -1.76 -6.08 12.78
CA LEU A 152 -2.51 -4.88 12.42
C LEU A 152 -3.65 -4.57 13.41
N LYS A 153 -4.33 -5.59 13.92
CA LYS A 153 -5.41 -5.41 14.92
C LYS A 153 -4.86 -4.81 16.22
N GLY A 154 -3.74 -5.33 16.72
CA GLY A 154 -3.04 -4.78 17.87
C GLY A 154 -2.57 -3.35 17.63
N MET A 155 -2.01 -3.08 16.45
CA MET A 155 -1.56 -1.74 16.07
C MET A 155 -2.73 -0.74 16.02
N VAL A 156 -3.88 -1.12 15.46
CA VAL A 156 -5.07 -0.26 15.43
C VAL A 156 -5.55 0.06 16.85
N LYS A 157 -5.44 -0.84 17.82
CA LYS A 157 -5.82 -0.54 19.21
C LYS A 157 -4.92 0.55 19.83
N LEU A 158 -3.63 0.55 19.52
CA LEU A 158 -2.66 1.49 20.09
C LEU A 158 -2.61 2.84 19.34
N TRP A 159 -2.56 2.79 18.02
CA TRP A 159 -2.33 3.97 17.16
C TRP A 159 -3.55 4.38 16.33
N GLY A 160 -4.67 3.64 16.47
CA GLY A 160 -6.00 4.03 16.02
C GLY A 160 -6.06 4.46 14.57
N ARG A 161 -6.47 5.72 14.39
CA ARG A 161 -6.69 6.35 13.08
C ARG A 161 -5.44 6.34 12.19
N LYS A 162 -4.24 6.44 12.76
CA LYS A 162 -3.01 6.53 11.96
C LYS A 162 -2.75 5.23 11.19
N ILE A 163 -2.97 4.08 11.84
CA ILE A 163 -2.85 2.77 11.19
C ILE A 163 -3.91 2.60 10.09
N ASN A 164 -5.15 3.01 10.36
CA ASN A 164 -6.21 2.99 9.36
C ASN A 164 -5.92 3.93 8.16
N ASP A 165 -5.12 4.97 8.35
CA ASP A 165 -4.69 5.85 7.27
C ASP A 165 -3.57 5.22 6.42
N LEU A 166 -2.64 4.52 7.06
CA LEU A 166 -1.54 3.81 6.41
C LEU A 166 -2.00 2.55 5.67
N ALA A 167 -3.06 1.89 6.17
CA ALA A 167 -3.71 0.72 5.57
C ALA A 167 -2.74 -0.34 5.03
N PHE A 168 -1.73 -0.72 5.83
CA PHE A 168 -0.68 -1.68 5.44
C PHE A 168 -1.22 -2.98 4.85
N GLY A 169 -2.30 -3.53 5.41
CA GLY A 169 -2.92 -4.76 4.88
C GLY A 169 -3.41 -4.62 3.43
N GLU A 170 -3.92 -3.45 3.03
CA GLU A 170 -4.32 -3.19 1.64
C GLU A 170 -3.09 -3.11 0.72
N PHE A 171 -2.01 -2.51 1.18
CA PHE A 171 -0.74 -2.46 0.43
C PHE A 171 -0.11 -3.85 0.28
N VAL A 172 0.00 -4.63 1.36
CA VAL A 172 0.54 -6.00 1.34
C VAL A 172 -0.27 -6.87 0.39
N ALA A 173 -1.60 -6.81 0.43
CA ALA A 173 -2.46 -7.56 -0.49
C ALA A 173 -2.30 -7.14 -1.97
N ILE A 174 -1.90 -5.89 -2.24
CA ILE A 174 -1.54 -5.45 -3.61
C ILE A 174 -0.17 -6.01 -4.00
N LEU A 175 0.79 -5.98 -3.07
CA LEU A 175 2.16 -6.43 -3.30
C LEU A 175 2.24 -7.95 -3.54
N GLU A 176 1.52 -8.75 -2.75
CA GLU A 176 1.40 -10.21 -2.89
C GLU A 176 0.83 -10.64 -4.26
N ARG A 177 0.05 -9.76 -4.92
CA ARG A 177 -0.45 -10.00 -6.28
C ARG A 177 0.54 -9.63 -7.38
N LYS A 178 1.68 -9.03 -7.03
CA LYS A 178 2.65 -8.46 -7.97
C LYS A 178 4.00 -9.15 -7.92
N THR A 179 4.39 -9.68 -6.77
CA THR A 179 5.68 -10.34 -6.55
C THR A 179 5.57 -11.32 -5.38
N GLN A 180 6.56 -12.19 -5.22
CA GLN A 180 6.63 -13.11 -4.10
C GLN A 180 6.89 -12.32 -2.80
N VAL A 181 5.97 -12.43 -1.84
CA VAL A 181 6.11 -11.82 -0.53
C VAL A 181 6.21 -12.92 0.51
N VAL A 182 7.27 -12.91 1.31
CA VAL A 182 7.51 -13.85 2.40
C VAL A 182 7.41 -13.08 3.72
N LYS A 183 6.59 -13.59 4.63
CA LYS A 183 6.41 -13.01 5.97
C LYS A 183 7.29 -13.75 6.96
N ILE A 184 8.18 -13.04 7.63
CA ILE A 184 8.97 -13.61 8.73
C ILE A 184 8.14 -13.62 10.02
N ASP A 185 8.57 -14.42 11.00
CA ASP A 185 7.91 -14.49 12.30
C ASP A 185 7.79 -13.09 12.93
N ARG A 186 6.57 -12.76 13.34
CA ARG A 186 6.21 -11.52 14.04
C ARG A 186 6.94 -11.31 15.36
N PHE A 187 7.41 -12.40 15.99
CA PHE A 187 8.13 -12.34 17.26
C PHE A 187 9.65 -12.19 17.09
N TYR A 188 10.15 -12.28 15.86
CA TYR A 188 11.56 -12.07 15.59
C TYR A 188 11.95 -10.62 15.94
N PRO A 189 12.96 -10.40 16.81
CA PRO A 189 13.29 -9.08 17.32
C PRO A 189 14.17 -8.29 16.31
N SER A 190 13.65 -8.05 15.11
CA SER A 190 14.39 -7.46 13.98
C SER A 190 15.06 -6.12 14.33
N SER A 191 14.35 -5.23 15.02
CA SER A 191 14.82 -3.90 15.40
C SER A 191 15.84 -3.93 16.52
N LYS A 192 15.82 -4.99 17.35
CA LYS A 192 16.71 -5.19 18.50
C LYS A 192 17.94 -6.03 18.16
N THR A 193 17.92 -6.76 17.05
CA THR A 193 19.06 -7.58 16.62
C THR A 193 20.06 -6.70 15.90
N CYS A 194 21.35 -6.85 16.15
CA CYS A 194 22.37 -6.11 15.40
C CYS A 194 22.51 -6.67 13.98
N SER A 195 22.30 -5.84 12.97
CA SER A 195 22.50 -6.25 11.58
C SER A 195 23.97 -6.49 11.20
N ASN A 196 24.93 -6.14 12.04
CA ASN A 196 26.35 -6.43 11.81
C ASN A 196 26.77 -7.76 12.46
N CYS A 197 26.60 -7.89 13.78
CA CYS A 197 27.12 -9.05 14.54
C CYS A 197 26.06 -10.01 15.09
N GLY A 198 24.76 -9.72 14.92
CA GLY A 198 23.67 -10.58 15.42
C GLY A 198 23.35 -10.44 16.90
N ALA A 199 24.12 -9.67 17.68
CA ALA A 199 23.85 -9.47 19.10
C ALA A 199 22.49 -8.81 19.35
N LEU A 200 21.77 -9.29 20.38
CA LEU A 200 20.48 -8.75 20.78
C LEU A 200 20.65 -7.57 21.75
N LYS A 201 19.96 -6.47 21.46
CA LYS A 201 19.84 -5.31 22.34
C LYS A 201 18.44 -5.29 22.98
N GLU A 202 18.34 -5.71 24.23
CA GLU A 202 17.04 -5.83 24.91
C GLU A 202 16.42 -4.48 25.28
N ASP A 203 17.26 -3.50 25.62
CA ASP A 203 16.93 -2.17 26.15
C ASP A 203 16.61 -1.12 25.05
N LEU A 204 16.07 -1.57 23.90
CA LEU A 204 15.65 -0.68 22.82
C LEU A 204 14.18 -0.30 22.94
N SER A 205 13.90 1.01 22.93
CA SER A 205 12.55 1.57 22.99
C SER A 205 12.08 2.12 21.64
N LEU A 206 10.78 2.40 21.53
CA LEU A 206 10.21 3.04 20.33
C LEU A 206 10.72 4.47 20.10
N LYS A 207 11.23 5.14 21.14
CA LYS A 207 11.78 6.51 21.05
C LYS A 207 13.17 6.52 20.43
N ASP A 208 13.90 5.42 20.54
CA ASP A 208 15.23 5.29 19.96
C ASP A 208 15.13 5.22 18.45
N ARG A 209 15.74 6.20 17.78
CA ARG A 209 15.77 6.30 16.31
C ARG A 209 17.02 5.68 15.71
N PHE A 210 18.07 5.54 16.51
CA PHE A 210 19.30 4.87 16.14
C PHE A 210 19.45 3.59 16.92
N PHE A 211 19.94 2.55 16.25
CA PHE A 211 20.41 1.33 16.86
C PHE A 211 21.92 1.49 17.12
N HIS A 212 22.33 1.33 18.37
CA HIS A 212 23.74 1.28 18.77
C HIS A 212 24.02 -0.09 19.39
N CYS A 213 24.89 -0.87 18.77
CA CYS A 213 25.23 -2.21 19.23
C CYS A 213 26.22 -2.13 20.40
N PRO A 214 25.88 -2.66 21.60
CA PRO A 214 26.81 -2.69 22.72
C PRO A 214 27.97 -3.69 22.50
N SER A 215 27.79 -4.70 21.65
CA SER A 215 28.77 -5.77 21.47
C SER A 215 29.84 -5.46 20.42
N CYS A 216 29.51 -4.78 19.33
CA CYS A 216 30.46 -4.48 18.24
C CYS A 216 30.59 -2.98 17.91
N GLY A 217 29.91 -2.09 18.64
CA GLY A 217 29.97 -0.64 18.40
C GLY A 217 29.25 -0.16 17.13
N PHE A 218 28.69 -1.07 16.32
CA PHE A 218 27.97 -0.72 15.10
C PHE A 218 26.77 0.19 15.38
N SER A 219 26.57 1.20 14.52
CA SER A 219 25.51 2.20 14.66
C SER A 219 24.79 2.44 13.34
N LEU A 220 23.45 2.44 13.36
CA LEU A 220 22.62 2.64 12.16
C LEU A 220 21.25 3.22 12.53
N ASP A 221 20.51 3.79 11.57
CA ASP A 221 19.08 4.05 11.75
C ASP A 221 18.36 2.73 12.13
N ARG A 222 17.48 2.81 13.13
CA ARG A 222 16.82 1.63 13.71
C ARG A 222 15.96 0.90 12.69
N ASP A 223 15.21 1.64 11.88
CA ASP A 223 14.27 1.07 10.90
C ASP A 223 15.08 0.44 9.73
N LEU A 224 16.24 1.00 9.38
CA LEU A 224 17.18 0.37 8.43
C LEU A 224 17.81 -0.91 9.00
N ASN A 225 18.30 -0.90 10.25
CA ASN A 225 18.81 -2.09 10.93
C ASN A 225 17.76 -3.21 10.93
N ALA A 226 16.51 -2.88 11.27
CA ALA A 226 15.38 -3.82 11.22
C ALA A 226 15.20 -4.42 9.82
N SER A 227 15.13 -3.58 8.78
CA SER A 227 14.94 -4.04 7.39
C SER A 227 16.04 -4.98 6.89
N ILE A 228 17.30 -4.77 7.30
CA ILE A 228 18.43 -5.65 6.98
C ILE A 228 18.26 -7.01 7.67
N ASN A 229 17.85 -7.02 8.95
CA ASN A 229 17.59 -8.26 9.67
C ASN A 229 16.39 -9.03 9.10
N ILE A 230 15.33 -8.32 8.68
CA ILE A 230 14.17 -8.91 8.01
C ILE A 230 14.59 -9.62 6.72
N HIS A 231 15.43 -8.96 5.91
CA HIS A 231 16.01 -9.57 4.71
C HIS A 231 16.81 -10.82 5.03
N ARG A 232 17.73 -10.74 6.00
CA ARG A 232 18.61 -11.85 6.41
C ARG A 232 17.81 -13.10 6.80
N VAL A 233 16.84 -12.95 7.71
CA VAL A 233 16.01 -14.07 8.19
C VAL A 233 15.09 -14.61 7.10
N GLY A 234 14.50 -13.71 6.31
CA GLY A 234 13.67 -14.12 5.20
C GLY A 234 14.44 -14.93 4.15
N ALA A 235 15.64 -14.47 3.78
CA ALA A 235 16.50 -15.14 2.82
C ALA A 235 16.96 -16.52 3.31
N SER A 236 17.31 -16.67 4.60
CA SER A 236 17.68 -17.99 5.15
C SER A 236 16.52 -18.98 5.14
N THR A 237 15.28 -18.50 5.31
CA THR A 237 14.08 -19.35 5.26
C THR A 237 13.83 -19.94 3.87
N LEU A 238 14.18 -19.22 2.80
CA LEU A 238 14.04 -19.69 1.40
C LEU A 238 15.19 -20.59 0.93
N GLY A 239 16.38 -20.40 1.47
CA GLY A 239 17.59 -21.13 1.07
C GLY A 239 17.67 -22.57 1.58
N GLY A 240 16.78 -22.99 2.48
CA GLY A 240 16.75 -24.34 3.04
C GLY A 240 17.95 -24.65 3.94
N GLU A 241 17.88 -24.25 5.22
CA GLU A 241 18.31 -25.02 6.39
C GLU A 241 18.17 -24.19 7.69
N ALA A 242 18.05 -24.90 8.80
CA ALA A 242 17.58 -24.43 10.10
C ALA A 242 18.31 -23.20 10.67
N VAL A 243 17.54 -22.19 11.10
CA VAL A 243 17.99 -21.25 12.13
C VAL A 243 18.04 -22.02 13.45
N ARG A 244 19.24 -22.44 13.87
CA ARG A 244 19.47 -22.75 15.29
C ARG A 244 19.70 -21.41 16.00
N PRO A 245 18.86 -21.02 16.97
CA PRO A 245 19.22 -19.92 17.85
C PRO A 245 20.39 -20.40 18.73
N ALA A 246 21.50 -19.67 18.68
CA ALA A 246 22.54 -19.72 19.69
C ALA A 246 22.10 -18.89 20.91
#